data_AF-A0A960WTE5-F1
#
_entry.id   AF-A0A960WTE5-F1
#
_cell.length_a   1.000
_cell.length_b   1.000
_cell.length_c   1.000
_cell.angle_alpha   90.00
_cell.angle_beta   90.00
_cell.angle_gamma   90.00
#
_symmetry.space_group_name_H-M   'P 1'
#
loop_
_entity.id
_entity.type
_entity.pdbx_description
1 polymer ?
#
loop_
_entity_poly.entity_id
_entity_poly.type
_entity_poly.pdbx_seq_one_letter_code
_entity_poly.pdbx_strand_id
1 'polypeptide(L)'
;MHRTLFTLALLLFTGFASAAEKPNVLFLIADDLNNYLGCYGDEKAKTPNIDALAARGVRFEKAYCSFPLCGPSRNSMLTGLYPNSTGILTNSLIFRQTIPSHISLPQAFRLDGYFAGRIGKLYHYNVPNSIGTNGHDDPGSWEMEINPAGVDRLDEGPIFTLTPGQYGGTLSWYASPKSDEFHTDAMMAKDAEWVLERCAKEKDRPFFLAVGFYRPHTPYVSPEVPYFGYYPPETMRPYQKVTDNPEDIPVAALGSYKKEQDQLNDELHRQCAQAYYASISFMDAQVGRVVRALDRLGLAENTIIV
;
A
#
# COMPACT_ATOMS: atom_id res chain seq x y z
N MET A 1 19.19 -71.32 -41.46
CA MET A 1 18.60 -70.65 -40.28
C MET A 1 19.39 -69.36 -40.03
N HIS A 2 18.92 -68.22 -40.53
CA HIS A 2 19.55 -66.92 -40.28
C HIS A 2 18.79 -66.20 -39.16
N ARG A 3 19.48 -65.94 -38.05
CA ARG A 3 18.97 -65.15 -36.93
C ARG A 3 19.37 -63.70 -37.14
N THR A 4 18.39 -62.87 -37.52
CA THR A 4 18.53 -61.42 -37.58
C THR A 4 18.31 -60.87 -36.17
N LEU A 5 19.33 -60.27 -35.55
CA LEU A 5 19.19 -59.52 -34.31
C LEU A 5 18.57 -58.14 -34.64
N PHE A 6 17.40 -57.87 -34.07
CA PHE A 6 16.82 -56.52 -34.02
C PHE A 6 17.36 -55.82 -32.78
N THR A 7 18.22 -54.83 -32.96
CA THR A 7 18.66 -53.92 -31.90
C THR A 7 17.59 -52.86 -31.73
N LEU A 8 16.86 -52.90 -30.61
CA LEU A 8 15.86 -51.89 -30.24
C LEU A 8 16.60 -50.63 -29.76
N ALA A 9 16.61 -49.57 -30.58
CA ALA A 9 17.13 -48.28 -30.17
C ALA A 9 16.11 -47.58 -29.26
N LEU A 10 16.40 -47.55 -27.95
CA LEU A 10 15.60 -46.83 -26.97
C LEU A 10 15.91 -45.33 -27.09
N LEU A 11 15.05 -44.59 -27.80
CA LEU A 11 15.06 -43.13 -27.82
C LEU A 11 14.57 -42.61 -26.47
N LEU A 12 15.53 -42.30 -25.58
CA LEU A 12 15.28 -41.53 -24.36
C LEU A 12 14.90 -40.10 -24.77
N PHE A 13 13.60 -39.83 -24.92
CA PHE A 13 13.08 -38.48 -24.88
C PHE A 13 13.20 -37.97 -23.43
N THR A 14 14.35 -37.41 -23.09
CA THR A 14 14.46 -36.51 -21.93
C THR A 14 13.70 -35.25 -22.29
N GLY A 15 12.39 -35.21 -21.99
CA GLY A 15 11.67 -33.96 -21.94
C GLY A 15 12.34 -33.10 -20.87
N PHE A 16 13.11 -32.09 -21.29
CA PHE A 16 13.45 -30.99 -20.42
C PHE A 16 12.13 -30.30 -20.09
N ALA A 17 11.51 -30.70 -18.98
CA ALA A 17 10.53 -29.85 -18.33
C ALA A 17 11.30 -28.57 -18.00
N SER A 18 11.04 -27.50 -18.75
CA SER A 18 11.48 -26.17 -18.37
C SER A 18 10.97 -25.98 -16.94
N ALA A 19 11.90 -25.82 -15.99
CA ALA A 19 11.53 -25.49 -14.62
C ALA A 19 10.62 -24.27 -14.71
N ALA A 20 9.41 -24.36 -14.15
CA ALA A 20 8.47 -23.26 -14.20
C ALA A 20 9.17 -22.00 -13.64
N GLU A 21 9.23 -20.96 -14.45
CA GLU A 21 9.93 -19.72 -14.10
C GLU A 21 9.28 -19.15 -12.84
N LYS A 22 10.08 -18.88 -11.80
CA LYS A 22 9.59 -18.26 -10.56
C LYS A 22 9.14 -16.83 -10.91
N PRO A 23 7.87 -16.46 -10.71
CA PRO A 23 7.41 -15.13 -11.06
C PRO A 23 7.95 -14.11 -10.06
N ASN A 24 8.12 -12.87 -10.53
CA ASN A 24 8.33 -11.72 -9.68
C ASN A 24 7.03 -11.34 -8.94
N VAL A 25 7.16 -10.58 -7.87
CA VAL A 25 6.04 -10.05 -7.09
C VAL A 25 6.25 -8.57 -6.84
N LEU A 26 5.33 -7.75 -7.34
CA LEU A 26 5.14 -6.37 -6.93
C LEU A 26 3.97 -6.31 -5.94
N PHE A 27 4.26 -5.99 -4.69
CA PHE A 27 3.26 -5.89 -3.63
C PHE A 27 2.98 -4.43 -3.31
N LEU A 28 1.79 -3.95 -3.66
CA LEU A 28 1.36 -2.57 -3.46
C LEU A 28 0.42 -2.51 -2.25
N ILE A 29 0.67 -1.57 -1.34
CA ILE A 29 -0.25 -1.31 -0.22
C ILE A 29 -0.41 0.20 -0.02
N ALA A 30 -1.65 0.62 0.22
CA ALA A 30 -1.99 2.01 0.55
C ALA A 30 -2.51 2.08 1.99
N ASP A 31 -2.09 3.09 2.73
CA ASP A 31 -2.45 3.28 4.13
C ASP A 31 -3.81 3.98 4.27
N ASP A 32 -4.71 3.41 5.07
CA ASP A 32 -6.08 3.90 5.30
C ASP A 32 -6.95 4.08 4.04
N LEU A 33 -6.65 3.36 2.95
CA LEU A 33 -7.46 3.35 1.74
C LEU A 33 -8.77 2.56 1.94
N ASN A 34 -9.90 3.25 1.78
CA ASN A 34 -11.23 2.62 1.71
C ASN A 34 -11.58 2.22 0.26
N ASN A 35 -12.75 1.63 0.03
CA ASN A 35 -13.25 1.25 -1.29
C ASN A 35 -13.75 2.42 -2.16
N TYR A 36 -13.28 3.64 -1.93
CA TYR A 36 -13.61 4.84 -2.73
C TYR A 36 -12.78 4.85 -4.03
N LEU A 37 -13.03 3.83 -4.86
CA LEU A 37 -12.34 3.51 -6.10
C LEU A 37 -13.38 3.25 -7.20
N GLY A 38 -13.10 3.64 -8.43
CA GLY A 38 -14.01 3.45 -9.56
C GLY A 38 -14.37 1.98 -9.78
N CYS A 39 -13.38 1.08 -9.68
CA CYS A 39 -13.59 -0.36 -9.81
C CYS A 39 -14.41 -1.00 -8.66
N TYR A 40 -14.64 -0.29 -7.57
CA TYR A 40 -15.55 -0.69 -6.48
C TYR A 40 -16.92 0.01 -6.56
N GLY A 41 -17.19 0.77 -7.62
CA GLY A 41 -18.47 1.42 -7.88
C GLY A 41 -18.58 2.85 -7.37
N ASP A 42 -17.49 3.47 -6.93
CA ASP A 42 -17.50 4.89 -6.58
C ASP A 42 -17.43 5.76 -7.85
N GLU A 43 -18.55 6.37 -8.23
CA GLU A 43 -18.66 7.21 -9.42
C GLU A 43 -17.88 8.52 -9.35
N LYS A 44 -17.52 8.99 -8.14
CA LYS A 44 -16.73 10.22 -7.97
C LYS A 44 -15.25 9.94 -8.13
N ALA A 45 -14.78 8.79 -7.65
CA ALA A 45 -13.37 8.41 -7.64
C ALA A 45 -12.73 8.54 -9.03
N LYS A 46 -11.59 9.23 -9.10
CA LYS A 46 -10.73 9.30 -10.27
C LYS A 46 -9.52 8.40 -10.03
N THR A 47 -9.68 7.10 -10.30
CA THR A 47 -8.66 6.06 -10.07
C THR A 47 -8.39 5.20 -11.30
N PRO A 48 -8.12 5.79 -12.48
CA PRO A 48 -8.03 5.04 -13.72
C PRO A 48 -6.93 3.97 -13.73
N ASN A 49 -5.87 4.11 -12.92
CA ASN A 49 -4.75 3.16 -12.94
C ASN A 49 -5.08 1.90 -12.12
N ILE A 50 -5.65 2.06 -10.93
CA ILE A 50 -6.14 0.95 -10.11
C ILE A 50 -7.34 0.27 -10.81
N ASP A 51 -8.20 1.04 -11.46
CA ASP A 51 -9.32 0.49 -12.23
C ASP A 51 -8.83 -0.37 -13.41
N ALA A 52 -7.79 0.09 -14.12
CA ALA A 52 -7.16 -0.69 -15.19
C ALA A 52 -6.49 -1.97 -14.66
N LEU A 53 -5.88 -1.92 -13.47
CA LEU A 53 -5.31 -3.11 -12.83
C LEU A 53 -6.41 -4.12 -12.49
N ALA A 54 -7.52 -3.66 -11.91
CA ALA A 54 -8.67 -4.50 -11.59
C ALA A 54 -9.29 -5.14 -12.84
N ALA A 55 -9.35 -4.41 -13.97
CA ALA A 55 -9.91 -4.90 -15.23
C ALA A 55 -9.10 -6.03 -15.88
N ARG A 56 -7.81 -6.15 -15.56
CA ARG A 56 -6.91 -7.21 -16.06
C ARG A 56 -6.53 -8.25 -15.01
N GLY A 57 -7.14 -8.20 -13.83
CA GLY A 57 -6.83 -9.06 -12.69
C GLY A 57 -8.08 -9.64 -12.05
N VAL A 58 -7.95 -9.99 -10.76
CA VAL A 58 -9.07 -10.45 -9.94
C VAL A 58 -9.31 -9.44 -8.83
N ARG A 59 -10.52 -8.90 -8.76
CA ARG A 59 -10.96 -7.98 -7.69
C ARG A 59 -11.82 -8.72 -6.68
N PHE A 60 -11.49 -8.58 -5.40
CA PHE A 60 -12.23 -9.22 -4.30
C PHE A 60 -13.22 -8.24 -3.67
N GLU A 61 -14.52 -8.52 -3.75
CA GLU A 61 -15.57 -7.66 -3.18
C GLU A 61 -15.74 -7.80 -1.66
N LYS A 62 -15.17 -8.85 -1.09
CA LYS A 62 -15.31 -9.24 0.32
C LYS A 62 -13.94 -9.55 0.92
N ALA A 63 -13.07 -8.56 0.94
CA ALA A 63 -11.77 -8.60 1.61
C ALA A 63 -11.81 -7.76 2.90
N TYR A 64 -11.39 -8.34 4.02
CA TYR A 64 -11.45 -7.69 5.34
C TYR A 64 -10.09 -7.77 6.02
N CYS A 65 -9.65 -6.67 6.63
CA CYS A 65 -8.49 -6.70 7.51
C CYS A 65 -8.82 -7.46 8.81
N SER A 66 -7.80 -8.04 9.44
CA SER A 66 -7.97 -8.78 10.70
C SER A 66 -8.10 -7.86 11.93
N PHE A 67 -7.73 -6.58 11.79
CA PHE A 67 -7.84 -5.57 12.83
C PHE A 67 -7.89 -4.17 12.18
N PRO A 68 -8.84 -3.28 12.52
CA PRO A 68 -8.94 -1.94 11.94
C PRO A 68 -7.95 -0.94 12.57
N LEU A 69 -6.66 -1.31 12.64
CA LEU A 69 -5.56 -0.50 13.14
C LEU A 69 -4.25 -0.91 12.46
N CYS A 70 -3.46 0.07 11.99
CA CYS A 70 -2.25 -0.12 11.18
C CYS A 70 -1.33 -1.25 11.68
N GLY A 71 -0.78 -1.13 12.89
CA GLY A 71 0.22 -2.06 13.45
C GLY A 71 -0.29 -3.50 13.54
N PRO A 72 -1.41 -3.76 14.22
CA PRO A 72 -2.00 -5.10 14.30
C PRO A 72 -2.33 -5.71 12.93
N SER A 73 -2.95 -4.93 12.03
CA SER A 73 -3.31 -5.37 10.68
C SER A 73 -2.10 -5.77 9.85
N ARG A 74 -1.08 -4.89 9.81
CA ARG A 74 0.14 -5.09 9.02
C ARG A 74 0.97 -6.26 9.55
N ASN A 75 1.12 -6.39 10.87
CA ASN A 75 1.79 -7.54 11.46
C ASN A 75 1.03 -8.83 11.16
N SER A 76 -0.30 -8.82 11.23
CA SER A 76 -1.12 -9.99 10.89
C SER A 76 -0.93 -10.41 9.44
N MET A 77 -1.03 -9.47 8.51
CA MET A 77 -0.81 -9.69 7.08
C MET A 77 0.59 -10.24 6.78
N LEU A 78 1.63 -9.61 7.32
CA LEU A 78 3.02 -9.96 7.02
C LEU A 78 3.50 -11.23 7.73
N THR A 79 2.77 -11.74 8.72
CA THR A 79 3.10 -13.01 9.40
C THR A 79 2.18 -14.16 9.02
N GLY A 80 1.02 -13.87 8.42
CA GLY A 80 -0.03 -14.86 8.17
C GLY A 80 -0.76 -15.33 9.44
N LEU A 81 -0.65 -14.59 10.54
CA LEU A 81 -1.23 -14.94 11.85
C LEU A 81 -2.23 -13.89 12.31
N TYR A 82 -3.27 -14.28 13.06
CA TYR A 82 -4.20 -13.32 13.64
C TYR A 82 -3.52 -12.43 14.71
N PRO A 83 -4.00 -11.19 14.94
CA PRO A 83 -3.47 -10.29 15.97
C PRO A 83 -3.37 -10.92 17.37
N ASN A 84 -4.34 -11.77 17.73
CA ASN A 84 -4.31 -12.49 19.01
C ASN A 84 -3.22 -13.58 19.06
N SER A 85 -2.83 -14.14 17.91
CA SER A 85 -1.74 -15.12 17.79
C SER A 85 -0.37 -14.43 17.81
N THR A 86 -0.27 -13.25 17.20
CA THR A 86 0.97 -12.45 17.24
C THR A 86 1.12 -11.69 18.56
N GLY A 87 0.03 -11.44 19.30
CA GLY A 87 0.03 -10.60 20.50
C GLY A 87 0.17 -9.10 20.20
N ILE A 88 0.10 -8.69 18.93
CA ILE A 88 0.26 -7.29 18.50
C ILE A 88 -1.12 -6.64 18.38
N LEU A 89 -1.49 -5.86 19.39
CA LEU A 89 -2.81 -5.21 19.50
C LEU A 89 -2.73 -3.67 19.48
N THR A 90 -1.53 -3.11 19.33
CA THR A 90 -1.29 -1.65 19.27
C THR A 90 -0.29 -1.30 18.17
N ASN A 91 -0.19 -0.01 17.85
CA ASN A 91 0.71 0.52 16.81
C ASN A 91 2.20 0.54 17.20
N SER A 92 2.52 0.49 18.49
CA SER A 92 3.89 0.69 19.00
C SER A 92 4.72 -0.60 19.08
N LEU A 93 4.25 -1.68 18.46
CA LEU A 93 4.86 -3.00 18.58
C LEU A 93 5.02 -3.68 17.22
N ILE A 94 6.01 -4.56 17.13
CA ILE A 94 6.22 -5.48 16.01
C ILE A 94 6.23 -6.92 16.53
N PHE A 95 5.84 -7.86 15.67
CA PHE A 95 5.77 -9.27 16.00
C PHE A 95 7.08 -9.85 16.55
N ARG A 96 8.24 -9.26 16.23
CA ARG A 96 9.54 -9.71 16.77
C ARG A 96 9.63 -9.61 18.30
N GLN A 97 8.82 -8.77 18.94
CA GLN A 97 8.81 -8.62 20.39
C GLN A 97 8.07 -9.76 21.10
N THR A 98 7.20 -10.48 20.41
CA THR A 98 6.35 -11.54 20.97
C THR A 98 6.67 -12.92 20.38
N ILE A 99 6.97 -12.98 19.08
CA ILE A 99 7.30 -14.20 18.32
C ILE A 99 8.58 -13.97 17.49
N PRO A 100 9.75 -13.77 18.14
CA PRO A 100 11.00 -13.31 17.51
C PRO A 100 11.50 -14.18 16.35
N SER A 101 11.25 -15.49 16.37
CA SER A 101 11.74 -16.44 15.37
C SER A 101 10.77 -16.70 14.21
N HIS A 102 9.56 -16.12 14.21
CA HIS A 102 8.58 -16.37 13.16
C HIS A 102 9.04 -15.82 11.81
N ILE A 103 8.85 -16.55 10.73
CA ILE A 103 9.25 -16.08 9.39
C ILE A 103 8.12 -15.21 8.83
N SER A 104 8.42 -13.95 8.50
CA SER A 104 7.48 -13.06 7.82
C SER A 104 7.40 -13.39 6.33
N LEU A 105 6.33 -12.95 5.66
CA LEU A 105 6.12 -13.05 4.22
C LEU A 105 7.34 -12.55 3.41
N PRO A 106 7.83 -11.30 3.60
CA PRO A 106 9.01 -10.84 2.87
C PRO A 106 10.29 -11.60 3.23
N GLN A 107 10.46 -12.00 4.49
CA GLN A 107 11.58 -12.84 4.88
C GLN A 107 11.54 -14.20 4.18
N ALA A 108 10.37 -14.79 3.98
CA ALA A 108 10.21 -16.04 3.25
C ALA A 108 10.67 -15.91 1.79
N PHE A 109 10.27 -14.84 1.09
CA PHE A 109 10.77 -14.55 -0.27
C PHE A 109 12.29 -14.41 -0.29
N ARG A 110 12.86 -13.62 0.63
CA ARG A 110 14.32 -13.42 0.75
C ARG A 110 15.06 -14.74 0.96
N LEU A 111 14.55 -15.61 1.84
CA LEU A 111 15.14 -16.92 2.13
C LEU A 111 15.00 -17.91 0.95
N ASP A 112 13.99 -17.75 0.09
CA ASP A 112 13.80 -18.54 -1.13
C ASP A 112 14.58 -17.98 -2.36
N GLY A 113 15.49 -17.03 -2.12
CA GLY A 113 16.42 -16.51 -3.11
C GLY A 113 15.92 -15.31 -3.92
N TYR A 114 14.72 -14.80 -3.65
CA TYR A 114 14.25 -13.56 -4.25
C TYR A 114 15.09 -12.38 -3.77
N PHE A 115 15.26 -11.37 -4.61
CA PHE A 115 15.60 -10.02 -4.11
C PHE A 115 14.38 -9.47 -3.36
N ALA A 116 14.50 -9.24 -2.05
CA ALA A 116 13.41 -8.67 -1.24
C ALA A 116 13.66 -7.20 -0.92
N GLY A 117 12.94 -6.29 -1.59
CA GLY A 117 13.06 -4.85 -1.41
C GLY A 117 11.79 -4.20 -0.88
N ARG A 118 11.94 -3.13 -0.10
CA ARG A 118 10.81 -2.38 0.46
C ARG A 118 10.98 -0.87 0.30
N ILE A 119 9.90 -0.20 -0.10
CA ILE A 119 9.84 1.25 -0.27
C ILE A 119 8.62 1.77 0.51
N GLY A 120 8.84 2.68 1.47
CA GLY A 120 7.77 3.26 2.28
C GLY A 120 7.21 2.35 3.38
N LYS A 121 5.90 2.46 3.64
CA LYS A 121 5.24 1.93 4.85
C LYS A 121 4.71 0.52 4.65
N LEU A 122 5.47 -0.49 5.09
CA LEU A 122 5.01 -1.88 5.17
C LEU A 122 4.57 -2.27 6.59
N TYR A 123 5.45 -2.07 7.57
CA TYR A 123 5.08 -2.09 8.98
C TYR A 123 4.61 -0.70 9.44
N HIS A 124 4.29 -0.56 10.73
CA HIS A 124 3.68 0.67 11.24
C HIS A 124 4.65 1.87 11.25
N TYR A 125 4.13 3.02 10.81
CA TYR A 125 4.79 4.32 10.84
C TYR A 125 3.84 5.30 11.52
N ASN A 126 4.39 6.17 12.37
CA ASN A 126 3.67 7.32 12.89
C ASN A 126 3.69 8.44 11.85
N VAL A 127 2.73 8.44 10.93
CA VAL A 127 2.65 9.42 9.84
C VAL A 127 2.17 10.78 10.39
N PRO A 128 2.81 11.91 10.03
CA PRO A 128 3.95 12.04 9.13
C PRO A 128 5.30 11.84 9.84
N ASN A 129 5.39 11.96 11.16
CA ASN A 129 6.63 12.01 11.95
C ASN A 129 7.70 10.95 11.62
N SER A 130 7.30 9.73 11.26
CA SER A 130 8.21 8.62 10.91
C SER A 130 8.55 8.53 9.42
N ILE A 131 7.92 9.32 8.55
CA ILE A 131 8.29 9.42 7.14
C ILE A 131 9.77 9.83 7.04
N GLY A 132 10.51 9.21 6.13
CA GLY A 132 11.97 9.37 6.02
C GLY A 132 12.79 8.46 6.94
N THR A 133 12.14 7.63 7.77
CA THR A 133 12.81 6.66 8.66
C THR A 133 12.39 5.23 8.33
N ASN A 134 12.91 4.23 9.05
CA ASN A 134 12.44 2.85 8.94
C ASN A 134 11.13 2.59 9.71
N GLY A 135 10.63 3.55 10.50
CA GLY A 135 9.45 3.32 11.36
C GLY A 135 9.67 2.12 12.29
N HIS A 136 8.62 1.32 12.52
CA HIS A 136 8.73 0.06 13.25
C HIS A 136 8.92 -1.11 12.28
N ASP A 137 9.99 -1.12 11.49
CA ASP A 137 10.27 -2.19 10.53
C ASP A 137 10.75 -3.50 11.17
N ASP A 138 10.79 -4.56 10.36
CA ASP A 138 11.56 -5.77 10.61
C ASP A 138 12.78 -5.86 9.67
N PRO A 139 13.98 -5.42 10.09
CA PRO A 139 15.19 -5.43 9.25
C PRO A 139 15.58 -6.82 8.73
N GLY A 140 15.14 -7.89 9.40
CA GLY A 140 15.37 -9.26 8.94
C GLY A 140 14.58 -9.65 7.68
N SER A 141 13.66 -8.80 7.22
CA SER A 141 12.79 -9.08 6.07
C SER A 141 13.37 -8.65 4.72
N TRP A 142 14.32 -7.71 4.71
CA TRP A 142 14.68 -6.97 3.49
C TRP A 142 16.18 -7.07 3.16
N GLU A 143 16.51 -6.94 1.88
CA GLU A 143 17.87 -6.65 1.40
C GLU A 143 18.08 -5.16 1.15
N MET A 144 16.98 -4.41 0.95
CA MET A 144 17.01 -2.99 0.67
C MET A 144 15.74 -2.31 1.16
N GLU A 145 15.92 -1.20 1.88
CA GLU A 145 14.87 -0.31 2.33
C GLU A 145 15.08 1.12 1.80
N ILE A 146 14.04 1.73 1.24
CA ILE A 146 14.06 3.14 0.79
C ILE A 146 12.91 3.90 1.46
N ASN A 147 13.25 5.04 2.08
CA ASN A 147 12.31 5.89 2.80
C ASN A 147 12.56 7.36 2.45
N PRO A 148 12.04 7.87 1.31
CA PRO A 148 12.15 9.29 1.03
C PRO A 148 11.23 10.08 1.98
N ALA A 149 11.46 11.40 2.03
CA ALA A 149 10.60 12.33 2.75
C ALA A 149 10.35 13.55 1.87
N GLY A 150 9.09 13.77 1.52
CA GLY A 150 8.61 14.91 0.77
C GLY A 150 7.98 15.98 1.66
N VAL A 151 7.21 16.87 1.04
CA VAL A 151 6.60 18.05 1.67
C VAL A 151 5.65 17.69 2.79
N ASP A 152 4.98 16.55 2.70
CA ASP A 152 4.11 15.99 3.72
C ASP A 152 4.82 15.68 5.06
N ARG A 153 6.16 15.69 5.06
CA ARG A 153 7.00 15.61 6.27
C ARG A 153 7.91 16.83 6.47
N LEU A 154 8.46 17.37 5.38
CA LEU A 154 9.48 18.41 5.47
C LEU A 154 8.90 19.83 5.57
N ASP A 155 7.60 19.99 5.32
CA ASP A 155 6.92 21.29 5.27
C ASP A 155 5.51 21.15 5.89
N GLU A 156 5.47 20.85 7.19
CA GLU A 156 4.22 20.56 7.92
C GLU A 156 3.44 21.83 8.32
N GLY A 157 4.08 23.00 8.31
CA GLY A 157 3.49 24.26 8.76
C GLY A 157 2.18 24.66 8.05
N PRO A 158 2.04 24.46 6.73
CA PRO A 158 0.80 24.75 5.99
C PRO A 158 -0.33 23.73 6.21
N ILE A 159 -0.08 22.61 6.90
CA ILE A 159 -1.08 21.55 7.04
C ILE A 159 -2.17 21.99 8.02
N PHE A 160 -3.41 22.02 7.55
CA PHE A 160 -4.56 22.20 8.40
C PHE A 160 -4.68 21.01 9.36
N THR A 161 -4.90 21.27 10.64
CA THR A 161 -5.14 20.24 11.66
C THR A 161 -6.42 20.56 12.43
N LEU A 162 -7.33 19.59 12.52
CA LEU A 162 -8.54 19.73 13.31
C LEU A 162 -8.22 19.89 14.80
N THR A 163 -7.15 19.26 15.26
CA THR A 163 -6.56 19.48 16.58
C THR A 163 -5.16 20.08 16.40
N PRO A 164 -4.89 21.30 16.90
CA PRO A 164 -3.62 21.98 16.65
C PRO A 164 -2.39 21.12 16.98
N GLY A 165 -1.50 20.96 16.00
CA GLY A 165 -0.25 20.20 16.13
C GLY A 165 -0.42 18.67 16.11
N GLN A 166 -1.62 18.16 15.83
CA GLN A 166 -1.89 16.73 15.66
C GLN A 166 -2.18 16.43 14.19
N TYR A 167 -1.27 15.70 13.55
CA TYR A 167 -1.36 15.36 12.13
C TYR A 167 -1.95 13.96 11.88
N GLY A 168 -1.91 13.06 12.87
CA GLY A 168 -2.43 11.70 12.77
C GLY A 168 -3.42 11.38 13.90
N GLY A 169 -4.36 10.46 13.66
CA GLY A 169 -5.41 10.12 14.64
C GLY A 169 -6.48 11.20 14.84
N THR A 170 -6.36 12.31 14.11
CA THR A 170 -7.35 13.38 13.91
C THR A 170 -7.29 13.81 12.44
N LEU A 171 -8.31 14.53 11.97
CA LEU A 171 -8.36 14.97 10.58
C LEU A 171 -7.41 16.14 10.32
N SER A 172 -6.71 16.06 9.20
CA SER A 172 -5.72 17.05 8.79
C SER A 172 -5.48 16.92 7.29
N TRP A 173 -5.21 18.04 6.60
CA TRP A 173 -5.07 18.06 5.14
C TRP A 173 -4.32 19.29 4.64
N TYR A 174 -3.79 19.19 3.42
CA TYR A 174 -3.13 20.29 2.73
C TYR A 174 -3.22 20.12 1.21
N ALA A 175 -3.80 21.13 0.54
CA ALA A 175 -3.68 21.30 -0.90
C ALA A 175 -2.34 21.96 -1.21
N SER A 176 -1.35 21.15 -1.55
CA SER A 176 0.02 21.63 -1.75
C SER A 176 0.17 22.30 -3.11
N PRO A 177 0.72 23.51 -3.22
CA PRO A 177 0.97 24.16 -4.52
C PRO A 177 2.17 23.54 -5.26
N LYS A 178 2.88 22.59 -4.62
CA LYS A 178 4.03 21.91 -5.20
C LYS A 178 3.55 20.76 -6.08
N SER A 179 4.29 20.49 -7.15
CA SER A 179 4.06 19.37 -8.07
C SER A 179 4.33 18.01 -7.40
N ASP A 180 3.90 16.94 -8.08
CA ASP A 180 4.01 15.55 -7.63
C ASP A 180 5.40 15.22 -7.07
N GLU A 181 6.49 15.57 -7.77
CA GLU A 181 7.86 15.16 -7.41
C GLU A 181 8.35 15.63 -6.04
N PHE A 182 7.65 16.58 -5.41
CA PHE A 182 7.95 17.05 -4.06
C PHE A 182 7.24 16.26 -2.96
N HIS A 183 6.32 15.37 -3.31
CA HIS A 183 5.53 14.58 -2.36
C HIS A 183 6.11 13.19 -2.17
N THR A 184 6.05 12.66 -0.94
CA THR A 184 6.71 11.40 -0.58
C THR A 184 6.29 10.23 -1.48
N ASP A 185 5.00 10.06 -1.76
CA ASP A 185 4.51 8.93 -2.56
C ASP A 185 4.99 8.97 -4.02
N ALA A 186 5.19 10.16 -4.60
CA ALA A 186 5.74 10.29 -5.95
C ALA A 186 7.27 10.05 -5.98
N MET A 187 7.97 10.45 -4.91
CA MET A 187 9.38 10.08 -4.72
C MET A 187 9.52 8.57 -4.59
N MET A 188 8.65 7.92 -3.80
CA MET A 188 8.63 6.46 -3.67
C MET A 188 8.34 5.76 -4.99
N ALA A 189 7.40 6.26 -5.80
CA ALA A 189 7.15 5.70 -7.12
C ALA A 189 8.38 5.82 -8.03
N LYS A 190 9.10 6.96 -7.98
CA LYS A 190 10.38 7.13 -8.69
C LYS A 190 11.44 6.13 -8.21
N ASP A 191 11.53 5.92 -6.91
CA ASP A 191 12.46 4.96 -6.32
C ASP A 191 12.11 3.52 -6.75
N ALA A 192 10.81 3.19 -6.82
CA ALA A 192 10.36 1.90 -7.32
C ALA A 192 10.77 1.68 -8.79
N GLU A 193 10.64 2.69 -9.66
CA GLU A 193 11.15 2.62 -11.04
C GLU A 193 12.66 2.35 -11.06
N TRP A 194 13.43 3.05 -10.23
CA TRP A 194 14.88 2.87 -10.12
C TRP A 194 15.27 1.46 -9.65
N VAL A 195 14.50 0.87 -8.75
CA VAL A 195 14.71 -0.52 -8.30
C VAL A 195 14.37 -1.50 -9.42
N LEU A 196 13.22 -1.32 -10.07
CA LEU A 196 12.78 -2.19 -11.17
C LEU A 196 13.78 -2.17 -12.34
N GLU A 197 14.40 -1.03 -12.63
CA GLU A 197 15.48 -0.92 -13.64
C GLU A 197 16.71 -1.80 -13.31
N ARG A 198 16.97 -2.07 -12.03
CA ARG A 198 18.04 -2.98 -11.59
C ARG A 198 17.61 -4.42 -11.66
N CYS A 199 16.40 -4.73 -11.16
CA CYS A 199 15.82 -6.05 -11.27
C CYS A 199 15.73 -6.52 -12.73
N ALA A 200 15.39 -5.63 -13.67
CA ALA A 200 15.36 -5.94 -15.10
C ALA A 200 16.72 -6.36 -15.70
N LYS A 201 17.84 -6.01 -15.05
CA LYS A 201 19.19 -6.41 -15.45
C LYS A 201 19.60 -7.77 -14.86
N GLU A 202 18.95 -8.24 -13.81
CA GLU A 202 19.23 -9.51 -13.11
C GLU A 202 18.12 -10.54 -13.35
N LYS A 203 17.90 -10.92 -14.62
CA LYS A 203 16.75 -11.76 -15.03
C LYS A 203 16.70 -13.14 -14.38
N ASP A 204 17.83 -13.66 -13.91
CA ASP A 204 17.91 -14.99 -13.28
C ASP A 204 17.48 -14.98 -11.80
N ARG A 205 17.28 -13.80 -11.20
CA ARG A 205 16.89 -13.64 -9.79
C ARG A 205 15.54 -12.92 -9.71
N PRO A 206 14.46 -13.58 -9.25
CA PRO A 206 13.17 -12.93 -9.15
C PRO A 206 13.16 -11.91 -8.01
N PHE A 207 12.25 -10.94 -8.05
CA PHE A 207 12.09 -9.94 -6.99
C PHE A 207 10.76 -10.05 -6.24
N PHE A 208 10.79 -9.74 -4.95
CA PHE A 208 9.65 -9.33 -4.15
C PHE A 208 9.86 -7.85 -3.80
N LEU A 209 9.17 -6.96 -4.50
CA LEU A 209 9.26 -5.52 -4.27
C LEU A 209 7.97 -5.05 -3.62
N ALA A 210 8.06 -4.59 -2.37
CA ALA A 210 6.93 -4.03 -1.64
C ALA A 210 6.96 -2.50 -1.68
N VAL A 211 5.88 -1.87 -2.13
CA VAL A 211 5.71 -0.40 -2.16
C VAL A 211 4.50 -0.03 -1.31
N GLY A 212 4.76 0.63 -0.18
CA GLY A 212 3.74 0.99 0.80
C GLY A 212 3.43 2.47 0.84
N PHE A 213 2.53 2.93 -0.04
CA PHE A 213 2.09 4.32 -0.14
C PHE A 213 1.48 4.84 1.17
N TYR A 214 1.82 6.07 1.53
CA TYR A 214 1.30 6.72 2.73
C TYR A 214 -0.09 7.28 2.51
N ARG A 215 -0.44 7.68 1.30
CA ARG A 215 -1.79 8.16 0.99
C ARG A 215 -2.78 6.99 0.91
N PRO A 216 -4.04 7.20 1.29
CA PRO A 216 -4.65 8.44 1.76
C PRO A 216 -4.64 8.64 3.30
N HIS A 217 -3.72 8.07 4.09
CA HIS A 217 -3.67 8.29 5.55
C HIS A 217 -3.43 9.76 5.93
N THR A 218 -3.99 10.24 7.04
CA THR A 218 -3.79 11.63 7.51
C THR A 218 -2.32 11.96 7.82
N PRO A 219 -1.84 13.19 7.60
CA PRO A 219 -2.55 14.34 7.03
C PRO A 219 -2.73 14.17 5.54
N TYR A 220 -3.91 14.42 4.98
CA TYR A 220 -4.20 14.31 3.54
C TYR A 220 -3.46 15.39 2.74
N VAL A 221 -2.21 15.10 2.37
CA VAL A 221 -1.33 16.02 1.64
C VAL A 221 -1.13 15.51 0.21
N SER A 222 -1.57 16.28 -0.77
CA SER A 222 -1.32 16.00 -2.19
C SER A 222 -1.23 17.31 -2.98
N PRO A 223 -0.72 17.30 -4.22
CA PRO A 223 -0.74 18.48 -5.09
C PRO A 223 -2.16 19.02 -5.25
N GLU A 224 -2.32 20.35 -5.18
CA GLU A 224 -3.58 21.04 -5.40
C GLU A 224 -4.08 20.77 -6.83
N VAL A 225 -3.20 20.98 -7.80
CA VAL A 225 -3.47 20.73 -9.22
C VAL A 225 -2.83 19.40 -9.63
N PRO A 226 -3.57 18.50 -10.30
CA PRO A 226 -4.99 18.61 -10.64
C PRO A 226 -5.93 18.03 -9.55
N TYR A 227 -5.39 17.39 -8.51
CA TYR A 227 -6.13 16.43 -7.70
C TYR A 227 -7.28 17.04 -6.90
N PHE A 228 -7.10 18.20 -6.27
CA PHE A 228 -8.19 18.89 -5.57
C PHE A 228 -9.24 19.43 -6.55
N GLY A 229 -8.80 19.85 -7.74
CA GLY A 229 -9.66 20.36 -8.81
C GLY A 229 -10.64 19.32 -9.37
N TYR A 230 -10.35 18.03 -9.24
CA TYR A 230 -11.30 16.96 -9.61
C TYR A 230 -12.52 16.88 -8.71
N TYR A 231 -12.44 17.46 -7.51
CA TYR A 231 -13.43 17.29 -6.45
C TYR A 231 -13.85 18.65 -5.86
N PRO A 232 -14.57 19.51 -6.62
CA PRO A 232 -15.02 20.79 -6.08
C PRO A 232 -15.83 20.60 -4.79
N PRO A 233 -15.57 21.33 -3.69
CA PRO A 233 -16.16 21.09 -2.38
C PRO A 233 -17.69 21.01 -2.38
N GLU A 234 -18.35 21.85 -3.18
CA GLU A 234 -19.80 21.89 -3.34
C GLU A 234 -20.41 20.61 -3.92
N THR A 235 -19.60 19.80 -4.61
CA THR A 235 -20.00 18.50 -5.14
C THR A 235 -19.76 17.36 -4.15
N MET A 236 -19.08 17.63 -3.04
CA MET A 236 -18.82 16.68 -1.97
C MET A 236 -20.02 16.61 -1.05
N ARG A 237 -20.47 15.40 -0.74
CA ARG A 237 -21.62 15.21 0.15
C ARG A 237 -21.20 15.57 1.58
N PRO A 238 -21.96 16.43 2.29
CA PRO A 238 -21.72 16.65 3.71
C PRO A 238 -21.99 15.34 4.48
N TYR A 239 -21.34 15.19 5.63
CA TYR A 239 -21.59 14.07 6.52
C TYR A 239 -23.03 14.12 6.94
N GLN A 240 -23.72 12.98 6.85
CA GLN A 240 -24.96 12.85 7.60
C GLN A 240 -24.56 12.66 9.05
N LYS A 241 -24.70 13.73 9.85
CA LYS A 241 -24.49 13.64 11.30
C LYS A 241 -25.37 12.50 11.82
N VAL A 242 -24.73 11.43 12.28
CA VAL A 242 -25.42 10.35 12.98
C VAL A 242 -25.81 10.93 14.34
N THR A 243 -26.99 11.55 14.41
CA THR A 243 -27.52 12.21 15.62
C THR A 243 -27.91 11.20 16.68
N ASP A 244 -28.18 9.97 16.25
CA ASP A 244 -28.52 8.85 17.11
C ASP A 244 -27.25 8.01 17.20
N ASN A 245 -26.48 8.17 18.27
CA ASN A 245 -25.67 7.05 18.74
C ASN A 245 -26.69 6.20 19.50
N PRO A 246 -27.28 5.16 18.88
CA PRO A 246 -28.37 4.47 19.55
C PRO A 246 -27.83 3.90 20.87
N GLU A 247 -28.65 3.98 21.93
CA GLU A 247 -28.29 3.51 23.27
C GLU A 247 -27.88 2.03 23.29
N ASP A 248 -28.08 1.32 22.17
CA ASP A 248 -27.73 -0.08 21.94
C ASP A 248 -26.29 -0.32 21.44
N ILE A 249 -25.50 0.73 21.11
CA ILE A 249 -24.08 0.56 20.75
C ILE A 249 -23.27 0.34 22.03
N PRO A 250 -22.57 -0.81 22.18
CA PRO A 250 -21.73 -1.04 23.35
C PRO A 250 -20.61 -0.01 23.43
N VAL A 251 -20.32 0.49 24.65
CA VAL A 251 -19.25 1.48 24.89
C VAL A 251 -17.90 1.06 24.27
N ALA A 252 -17.59 -0.24 24.26
CA ALA A 252 -16.38 -0.77 23.65
C ALA A 252 -16.30 -0.54 22.13
N ALA A 253 -17.44 -0.51 21.41
CA ALA A 253 -17.50 -0.23 19.98
C ALA A 253 -17.26 1.26 19.66
N LEU A 254 -17.36 2.14 20.65
CA LEU A 254 -17.07 3.57 20.53
C LEU A 254 -15.60 3.91 20.80
N GLY A 255 -14.73 2.92 21.02
CA GLY A 255 -13.31 3.15 21.38
C GLY A 255 -12.48 3.91 20.34
N SER A 256 -12.90 3.93 19.07
CA SER A 256 -12.26 4.69 17.99
C SER A 256 -12.88 6.06 17.73
N TYR A 257 -14.01 6.38 18.37
CA TYR A 257 -14.67 7.68 18.21
C TYR A 257 -13.79 8.81 18.75
N LYS A 258 -13.76 9.93 18.02
CA LYS A 258 -13.00 11.13 18.36
C LYS A 258 -13.97 12.28 18.56
N LYS A 259 -14.03 12.84 19.78
CA LYS A 259 -14.89 13.99 20.12
C LYS A 259 -14.64 15.20 19.21
N GLU A 260 -13.44 15.31 18.64
CA GLU A 260 -13.08 16.39 17.74
C GLU A 260 -13.88 16.32 16.42
N GLN A 261 -14.35 15.13 16.02
CA GLN A 261 -15.22 14.97 14.85
C GLN A 261 -16.58 15.65 15.04
N ASP A 262 -17.02 15.92 16.28
CA ASP A 262 -18.25 16.68 16.54
C ASP A 262 -18.15 18.14 16.11
N GLN A 263 -16.93 18.63 15.90
CA GLN A 263 -16.64 20.00 15.48
C GLN A 263 -16.72 20.17 13.95
N LEU A 264 -16.92 19.08 13.20
CA LEU A 264 -17.05 19.13 11.75
C LEU A 264 -18.40 19.75 11.37
N ASN A 265 -18.36 20.99 10.89
CA ASN A 265 -19.47 21.57 10.14
C ASN A 265 -19.45 21.07 8.68
N ASP A 266 -20.51 21.36 7.93
CA ASP A 266 -20.64 20.96 6.53
C ASP A 266 -19.45 21.39 5.65
N GLU A 267 -18.87 22.56 5.94
CA GLU A 267 -17.73 23.10 5.21
C GLU A 267 -16.46 22.25 5.44
N LEU A 268 -16.08 22.03 6.69
CA LEU A 268 -14.92 21.20 7.06
C LEU A 268 -15.10 19.77 6.58
N HIS A 269 -16.32 19.23 6.61
CA HIS A 269 -16.57 17.90 6.07
C HIS A 269 -16.31 17.84 4.56
N ARG A 270 -16.83 18.80 3.79
CA ARG A 270 -16.60 18.85 2.34
C ARG A 270 -15.12 19.01 2.00
N GLN A 271 -14.40 19.84 2.74
CA GLN A 271 -12.95 20.02 2.58
C GLN A 271 -12.18 18.74 2.90
N CYS A 272 -12.51 18.07 4.00
CA CYS A 272 -11.93 16.79 4.38
C CYS A 272 -12.19 15.71 3.32
N ALA A 273 -13.43 15.60 2.85
CA ALA A 273 -13.80 14.65 1.81
C ALA A 273 -13.05 14.95 0.50
N GLN A 274 -13.00 16.22 0.08
CA GLN A 274 -12.21 16.64 -1.09
C GLN A 274 -10.75 16.21 -0.95
N ALA A 275 -10.11 16.48 0.19
CA ALA A 275 -8.71 16.17 0.41
C ALA A 275 -8.44 14.65 0.43
N TYR A 276 -9.35 13.85 0.97
CA TYR A 276 -9.25 12.38 0.96
C TYR A 276 -9.32 11.83 -0.47
N TYR A 277 -10.33 12.25 -1.26
CA TYR A 277 -10.45 11.85 -2.67
C TYR A 277 -9.27 12.35 -3.52
N ALA A 278 -8.78 13.58 -3.28
CA ALA A 278 -7.58 14.11 -3.94
C ALA A 278 -6.34 13.25 -3.63
N SER A 279 -6.17 12.84 -2.36
CA SER A 279 -5.08 11.96 -1.95
C SER A 279 -5.17 10.57 -2.61
N ILE A 280 -6.37 10.01 -2.77
CA ILE A 280 -6.58 8.75 -3.49
C ILE A 280 -6.16 8.88 -4.95
N SER A 281 -6.61 9.94 -5.65
CA SER A 281 -6.24 10.15 -7.06
C SER A 281 -4.77 10.42 -7.28
N PHE A 282 -4.13 11.14 -6.35
CA PHE A 282 -2.69 11.33 -6.37
C PHE A 282 -1.95 10.00 -6.23
N MET A 283 -2.34 9.18 -5.26
CA MET A 283 -1.77 7.85 -5.06
C MET A 283 -2.01 6.93 -6.26
N ASP A 284 -3.21 6.94 -6.85
CA ASP A 284 -3.52 6.18 -8.07
C ASP A 284 -2.59 6.52 -9.23
N ALA A 285 -2.28 7.81 -9.43
CA ALA A 285 -1.31 8.23 -10.44
C ALA A 285 0.09 7.63 -10.18
N GLN A 286 0.49 7.53 -8.90
CA GLN A 286 1.77 6.94 -8.50
C GLN A 286 1.78 5.41 -8.69
N VAL A 287 0.68 4.72 -8.36
CA VAL A 287 0.47 3.29 -8.71
C VAL A 287 0.65 3.09 -10.21
N GLY A 288 -0.01 3.92 -11.02
CA GLY A 288 0.11 3.88 -12.47
C GLY A 288 1.55 4.03 -12.97
N ARG A 289 2.34 4.90 -12.32
CA ARG A 289 3.76 5.09 -12.65
C ARG A 289 4.57 3.82 -12.39
N VAL A 290 4.42 3.21 -11.22
CA VAL A 290 5.14 1.96 -10.87
C VAL A 290 4.72 0.82 -11.80
N VAL A 291 3.42 0.65 -12.04
CA VAL A 291 2.90 -0.41 -12.90
C VAL A 291 3.36 -0.26 -14.35
N ARG A 292 3.32 0.95 -14.93
CA ARG A 292 3.83 1.21 -16.29
C ARG A 292 5.32 0.98 -16.43
N ALA A 293 6.09 1.08 -15.34
CA ALA A 293 7.51 0.76 -15.37
C ALA A 293 7.74 -0.74 -15.62
N LEU A 294 6.87 -1.62 -15.13
CA LEU A 294 6.94 -3.06 -15.46
C LEU A 294 6.79 -3.29 -16.96
N ASP A 295 5.82 -2.63 -17.61
CA ASP A 295 5.61 -2.73 -19.06
C ASP A 295 6.83 -2.19 -19.83
N ARG A 296 7.30 -1.00 -19.45
CA ARG A 296 8.47 -0.33 -20.08
C ARG A 296 9.75 -1.18 -19.99
N LEU A 297 9.91 -1.93 -18.90
CA LEU A 297 11.09 -2.74 -18.63
C LEU A 297 10.95 -4.20 -19.08
N GLY A 298 9.81 -4.58 -19.67
CA GLY A 298 9.54 -5.95 -20.12
C GLY A 298 9.41 -6.95 -18.96
N LEU A 299 8.99 -6.49 -17.79
CA LEU A 299 8.79 -7.31 -16.58
C LEU A 299 7.33 -7.74 -16.39
N ALA A 300 6.39 -7.10 -17.08
CA ALA A 300 4.96 -7.25 -16.83
C ALA A 300 4.45 -8.71 -16.97
N GLU A 301 4.89 -9.43 -17.99
CA GLU A 301 4.42 -10.80 -18.28
C GLU A 301 4.81 -11.82 -17.19
N ASN A 302 5.89 -11.57 -16.43
CA ASN A 302 6.37 -12.44 -15.37
C ASN A 302 6.34 -11.76 -13.98
N THR A 303 5.41 -10.83 -13.76
CA THR A 303 5.25 -10.15 -12.45
C THR A 303 3.81 -10.25 -11.96
N ILE A 304 3.62 -10.89 -10.81
CA ILE A 304 2.38 -10.84 -10.06
C ILE A 304 2.28 -9.47 -9.38
N ILE A 305 1.15 -8.79 -9.54
CA ILE A 305 0.84 -7.55 -8.85
C ILE A 305 -0.27 -7.83 -7.84
N VAL A 306 -0.02 -7.49 -6.58
CA VAL A 306 -1.00 -7.55 -5.47
C VAL A 306 -1.28 -6.14 -5.01
#